data_AF-A0A7C2PT25-F1
#
_entry.id   AF-A0A7C2PT25-F1
#
_cell.length_a   1.000
_cell.length_b   1.000
_cell.length_c   1.000
_cell.angle_alpha   90.00
_cell.angle_beta   90.00
_cell.angle_gamma   90.00
#
_symmetry.space_group_name_H-M   'P 1'
#
loop_
_entity.id
_entity.type
_entity.pdbx_description
1 polymer ?
#
loop_
_entity_poly.entity_id
_entity_poly.type
_entity_poly.pdbx_seq_one_letter_code
_entity_poly.pdbx_strand_id
1 'polypeptide(L)'
;MAYTHAQAKQISASTKDEILPVFHIGQRVRITKPIRNDGSNPFHAPDAILVQPGAEGYVTHIGDWLQVIRIYEVHFIEEGSTYGCREAELLAIDDLDGYDEVEEELRWLREHRAKKAAQKAARQSQNKGSDD
;
A
#
# COMPACT_ATOMS: atom_id res chain seq x y z
N MET A 1 14.73 -18.21 -17.62
CA MET A 1 14.89 -16.75 -17.70
C MET A 1 15.28 -16.27 -16.32
N ALA A 2 16.48 -15.69 -16.17
CA ALA A 2 17.03 -15.34 -14.87
C ALA A 2 16.37 -14.06 -14.33
N TYR A 3 15.73 -14.18 -13.17
CA TYR A 3 15.21 -13.04 -12.42
C TYR A 3 16.38 -12.17 -11.95
N THR A 4 16.29 -10.86 -12.15
CA THR A 4 17.34 -9.93 -11.69
C THR A 4 17.32 -9.87 -10.16
N HIS A 5 18.50 -9.76 -9.56
CA HIS A 5 18.74 -9.82 -8.10
C HIS A 5 17.91 -8.81 -7.27
N ALA A 6 17.34 -7.79 -7.91
CA ALA A 6 16.52 -6.75 -7.28
C ALA A 6 15.07 -7.17 -7.01
N GLN A 7 14.55 -8.20 -7.69
CA GLN A 7 13.16 -8.67 -7.53
C GLN A 7 13.02 -9.80 -6.50
N ALA A 8 14.14 -10.35 -6.01
CA ALA A 8 14.16 -11.58 -5.22
C ALA A 8 14.07 -11.37 -3.69
N LYS A 9 13.93 -10.14 -3.18
CA LYS A 9 14.00 -9.94 -1.72
C LYS A 9 13.28 -8.70 -1.18
N GLN A 10 12.02 -8.54 -1.52
CA GLN A 10 11.08 -7.94 -0.57
C GLN A 10 10.41 -9.11 0.16
N ILE A 11 11.13 -9.70 1.12
CA ILE A 11 10.54 -10.69 2.04
C ILE A 11 9.95 -9.85 3.17
N SER A 12 8.63 -9.85 3.30
CA SER A 12 7.98 -9.20 4.44
C SER A 12 8.53 -9.82 5.71
N ALA A 13 9.05 -8.98 6.62
CA ALA A 13 9.43 -9.45 7.94
C ALA A 13 8.20 -9.91 8.74
N SER A 14 6.99 -9.47 8.35
CA SER A 14 5.73 -10.03 8.83
C SER A 14 5.29 -11.18 7.93
N THR A 15 5.06 -12.36 8.52
CA THR A 15 4.47 -13.50 7.79
C THR A 15 3.02 -13.24 7.35
N LYS A 16 2.37 -12.20 7.87
CA LYS A 16 0.93 -11.96 7.72
C LYS A 16 0.57 -10.72 6.90
N ASP A 17 1.53 -9.85 6.61
CA ASP A 17 1.27 -8.55 6.00
C ASP A 17 2.15 -8.37 4.75
N GLU A 18 1.57 -7.85 3.68
CA GLU A 18 2.29 -7.56 2.45
C GLU A 18 3.22 -6.34 2.63
N ILE A 19 4.30 -6.28 1.85
CA ILE A 19 5.21 -5.11 1.86
C ILE A 19 4.58 -3.90 1.17
N LEU A 20 3.81 -4.16 0.12
CA LEU A 20 3.09 -3.11 -0.59
C LEU A 20 1.72 -2.90 0.08
N PRO A 21 1.25 -1.64 0.14
CA PRO A 21 -0.10 -1.37 0.64
C PRO A 21 -1.13 -2.07 -0.25
N VAL A 22 -2.03 -2.82 0.38
CA VAL A 22 -3.18 -3.46 -0.27
C VAL A 22 -4.37 -2.51 -0.33
N PHE A 23 -4.48 -1.61 0.65
CA PHE A 23 -5.51 -0.58 0.69
C PHE A 23 -4.92 0.81 0.46
N HIS A 24 -5.74 1.73 -0.05
CA HIS A 24 -5.37 3.14 -0.25
C HIS A 24 -6.09 4.08 0.72
N ILE A 25 -5.57 5.29 0.88
CA ILE A 25 -6.24 6.35 1.65
C ILE A 25 -7.56 6.69 0.96
N GLY A 26 -8.62 6.85 1.74
CA GLY A 26 -9.98 7.07 1.28
C GLY A 26 -10.76 5.80 0.95
N GLN A 27 -10.12 4.63 0.94
CA GLN A 27 -10.81 3.38 0.61
C GLN A 27 -11.79 2.97 1.70
N ARG A 28 -13.00 2.55 1.28
CA ARG A 28 -14.01 1.99 2.19
C ARG A 28 -13.70 0.51 2.50
N VAL A 29 -13.59 0.20 3.79
CA VAL A 29 -13.24 -1.13 4.29
C VAL A 29 -14.24 -1.62 5.33
N ARG A 30 -14.44 -2.94 5.42
CA ARG A 30 -15.22 -3.63 6.44
C ARG A 30 -14.31 -4.44 7.34
N ILE A 31 -14.61 -4.43 8.63
CA ILE A 31 -13.96 -5.31 9.60
C ILE A 31 -14.47 -6.75 9.44
N THR A 32 -13.55 -7.70 9.32
CA THR A 32 -13.84 -9.15 9.25
C THR A 32 -13.66 -9.85 10.59
N LYS A 33 -12.76 -9.34 11.44
CA LYS A 33 -12.43 -9.90 12.76
C LYS A 33 -12.54 -8.80 13.81
N PRO A 34 -13.04 -9.10 15.02
CA PRO A 34 -13.17 -8.09 16.07
C PRO A 34 -11.83 -7.44 16.37
N ILE A 35 -11.78 -6.11 16.34
CA ILE A 35 -10.59 -5.35 16.71
C ILE A 35 -10.51 -5.31 18.23
N ARG A 36 -9.38 -5.78 18.77
CA ARG A 36 -9.12 -5.81 20.20
C ARG A 36 -8.10 -4.76 20.58
N ASN A 37 -8.27 -4.19 21.78
CA ASN A 37 -7.30 -3.27 22.33
C ASN A 37 -6.02 -4.01 22.72
N ASP A 38 -4.94 -3.75 22.00
CA ASP A 38 -3.59 -4.27 22.27
C ASP A 38 -2.85 -3.49 23.39
N GLY A 39 -3.54 -2.52 24.02
CA GLY A 39 -3.00 -1.65 25.06
C GLY A 39 -2.70 -0.23 24.56
N SER A 40 -2.92 0.05 23.27
CA SER A 40 -2.77 1.40 22.70
C SER A 40 -3.87 2.36 23.12
N ASN A 41 -5.08 1.88 23.41
CA ASN A 41 -6.20 2.72 23.84
C ASN A 41 -6.30 2.80 25.38
N PRO A 42 -6.07 3.98 26.00
CA PRO A 42 -6.09 4.12 27.45
C PRO A 42 -7.50 4.10 28.06
N PHE A 43 -8.56 4.25 27.26
CA PHE A 43 -9.94 4.31 27.74
C PHE A 43 -10.64 2.95 27.80
N HIS A 44 -10.02 1.91 27.23
CA HIS A 44 -10.55 0.55 27.22
C HIS A 44 -9.57 -0.41 27.88
N ALA A 45 -10.08 -1.49 28.48
CA ALA A 45 -9.21 -2.53 29.03
C ALA A 45 -8.41 -3.22 27.91
N PRO A 46 -7.24 -3.80 28.21
CA PRO A 46 -6.56 -4.72 27.30
C PRO A 46 -7.50 -5.86 26.87
N ASP A 47 -7.39 -6.32 25.63
CA ASP A 47 -8.23 -7.33 24.99
C ASP A 47 -9.73 -7.00 24.84
N ALA A 48 -10.17 -5.83 25.29
CA ALA A 48 -11.54 -5.36 25.06
C ALA A 48 -11.80 -5.20 23.56
N ILE A 49 -13.00 -5.57 23.11
CA ILE A 49 -13.43 -5.39 21.72
C ILE A 49 -13.73 -3.92 21.52
N LEU A 50 -12.96 -3.27 20.63
CA LEU A 50 -13.13 -1.87 20.24
C LEU A 50 -14.14 -1.74 19.11
N VAL A 51 -14.05 -2.65 18.13
CA VAL A 51 -14.91 -2.65 16.94
C VAL A 51 -15.42 -4.05 16.67
N GLN A 52 -16.72 -4.17 16.42
CA GLN A 52 -17.37 -5.43 16.09
C GLN A 52 -17.12 -5.82 14.62
N PRO A 53 -17.07 -7.12 14.30
CA PRO A 53 -17.02 -7.55 12.91
C PRO A 53 -18.28 -7.08 12.18
N GLY A 54 -18.11 -6.63 10.94
CA GLY A 54 -19.17 -6.04 10.13
C GLY A 54 -19.19 -4.51 10.12
N ALA A 55 -18.50 -3.85 11.05
CA ALA A 55 -18.37 -2.40 11.04
C ALA A 55 -17.63 -1.91 9.79
N GLU A 56 -18.07 -0.78 9.25
CA GLU A 56 -17.50 -0.16 8.06
C GLU A 56 -16.81 1.15 8.40
N GLY A 57 -15.71 1.43 7.71
CA GLY A 57 -14.96 2.65 7.89
C GLY A 57 -14.15 3.00 6.65
N TYR A 58 -13.42 4.11 6.76
CA TYR A 58 -12.58 4.62 5.68
C TYR A 58 -11.13 4.69 6.15
N VAL A 59 -10.20 4.24 5.30
CA VAL A 59 -8.77 4.34 5.58
C VAL A 59 -8.34 5.80 5.52
N THR A 60 -7.87 6.36 6.64
CA THR A 60 -7.42 7.76 6.72
C THR A 60 -5.91 7.89 6.62
N HIS A 61 -5.17 6.88 7.05
CA HIS A 61 -3.71 6.89 7.04
C HIS A 61 -3.14 5.48 6.95
N ILE A 62 -1.94 5.37 6.38
CA ILE A 62 -1.21 4.12 6.19
C ILE A 62 0.18 4.29 6.79
N GLY A 63 0.48 3.53 7.83
CA GLY A 63 1.76 3.61 8.55
C GLY A 63 2.38 2.24 8.78
N ASP A 64 3.62 2.24 9.27
CA ASP A 64 4.33 1.02 9.64
C ASP A 64 4.62 1.00 11.14
N TRP A 65 4.32 -0.13 11.79
CA TRP A 65 4.74 -0.45 13.14
C TRP A 65 6.04 -1.25 13.12
N LEU A 66 7.03 -0.83 13.94
CA LEU A 66 8.38 -1.41 13.99
C LEU A 66 9.06 -1.55 12.61
N GLN A 67 8.62 -0.76 11.62
CA GLN A 67 9.09 -0.80 10.22
C GLN A 67 8.86 -2.14 9.50
N VAL A 68 8.06 -3.05 10.07
CA VAL A 68 7.86 -4.41 9.54
C VAL A 68 6.40 -4.82 9.43
N ILE A 69 5.51 -4.14 10.14
CA ILE A 69 4.08 -4.44 10.17
C ILE A 69 3.33 -3.23 9.61
N ARG A 70 2.62 -3.43 8.51
CA ARG A 70 1.73 -2.41 7.96
C ARG A 70 0.50 -2.25 8.84
N ILE A 71 0.16 -1.01 9.19
CA ILE A 71 -1.03 -0.64 9.95
C ILE A 71 -1.84 0.36 9.13
N TYR A 72 -3.13 0.05 8.97
CA TYR A 72 -4.11 0.91 8.32
C TYR A 72 -4.93 1.60 9.41
N GLU A 73 -4.89 2.91 9.45
CA GLU A 73 -5.73 3.69 10.35
C GLU A 73 -7.10 3.88 9.70
N VAL A 74 -8.14 3.33 10.34
CA VAL A 74 -9.51 3.32 9.82
C VAL A 74 -10.39 4.16 10.73
N HIS A 75 -11.06 5.14 10.14
CA HIS A 75 -12.07 5.96 10.82
C HIS A 75 -13.45 5.34 10.63
N PHE A 76 -14.06 4.96 11.75
CA PHE A 76 -15.40 4.40 11.83
C PHE A 76 -16.39 5.53 12.10
N ILE A 77 -17.19 5.88 11.09
CA ILE A 77 -18.07 7.06 11.14
C ILE A 77 -19.22 6.86 12.13
N GLU A 78 -19.75 5.64 12.25
CA GLU A 78 -20.86 5.33 13.16
C GLU A 78 -20.42 5.43 14.63
N GLU A 79 -19.22 4.94 14.95
CA GLU A 79 -18.65 4.95 16.30
C GLU A 79 -17.86 6.24 16.63
N GLY A 80 -17.59 7.08 15.64
CA GLY A 80 -16.82 8.33 15.79
C GLY A 80 -15.40 8.10 16.31
N SER A 81 -14.83 6.93 16.02
CA SER A 81 -13.55 6.47 16.56
C SER A 81 -12.63 6.00 15.44
N THR A 82 -11.33 6.14 15.67
CA THR A 82 -10.30 5.74 14.70
C THR A 82 -9.37 4.70 15.33
N TYR A 83 -9.14 3.60 14.63
CA TYR A 83 -8.30 2.50 15.11
C TYR A 83 -7.34 1.98 14.04
N GLY A 84 -6.15 1.58 14.47
CA GLY A 84 -5.19 0.89 13.64
C GLY A 84 -5.58 -0.57 13.44
N CYS A 85 -5.67 -1.00 12.18
CA CYS A 85 -6.05 -2.35 11.78
C CYS A 85 -4.95 -2.94 10.90
N ARG A 86 -4.78 -4.27 10.97
CA ARG A 86 -3.93 -5.00 10.03
C ARG A 86 -4.70 -5.42 8.78
N GLU A 87 -3.96 -5.71 7.73
CA GLU A 87 -4.51 -6.17 6.45
C GLU A 87 -5.48 -7.34 6.62
N ALA A 88 -5.08 -8.36 7.39
CA ALA A 88 -5.87 -9.57 7.61
C ALA A 88 -7.17 -9.37 8.41
N GLU A 89 -7.46 -8.15 8.88
CA GLU A 89 -8.66 -7.75 9.62
C GLU A 89 -9.63 -6.97 8.74
N LEU A 90 -9.18 -6.48 7.58
CA LEU A 90 -9.92 -5.59 6.68
C LEU A 90 -10.38 -6.33 5.42
N LEU A 91 -11.50 -5.87 4.87
CA LEU A 91 -12.05 -6.28 3.58
C LEU A 91 -12.42 -5.02 2.79
N ALA A 92 -11.97 -4.89 1.54
CA ALA A 92 -12.42 -3.81 0.67
C ALA A 92 -13.92 -3.96 0.37
N ILE A 93 -14.68 -2.86 0.46
CA ILE A 93 -16.12 -2.84 0.13
C ILE A 93 -16.37 -2.11 -1.19
N ASP A 94 -15.54 -1.13 -1.51
CA ASP A 94 -15.52 -0.50 -2.83
C ASP A 94 -14.25 -0.88 -3.58
N ASP A 95 -14.45 -1.41 -4.79
CA ASP A 95 -13.43 -1.53 -5.84
C ASP A 95 -13.45 -0.29 -6.76
N LEU A 96 -14.14 0.78 -6.37
CA LEU A 96 -14.73 1.73 -7.30
C LEU A 96 -13.95 3.04 -7.47
N ASP A 97 -12.64 2.94 -7.69
CA ASP A 97 -11.85 4.10 -8.10
C ASP A 97 -11.03 3.80 -9.35
N GLY A 98 -10.51 2.57 -9.50
CA GLY A 98 -9.64 2.20 -10.62
C GLY A 98 -8.36 3.07 -10.74
N TYR A 99 -8.10 3.94 -9.77
CA TYR A 99 -6.95 4.85 -9.70
C TYR A 99 -5.92 4.30 -8.71
N ASP A 100 -4.98 3.51 -9.22
CA ASP A 100 -3.74 3.20 -8.51
C ASP A 100 -2.67 4.22 -8.94
N GLU A 101 -2.50 5.27 -8.14
CA GLU A 101 -1.49 6.32 -8.37
C GLU A 101 -0.08 5.72 -8.55
N VAL A 102 0.23 4.62 -7.86
CA VAL A 102 1.55 3.96 -7.94
C VAL A 102 1.71 3.27 -9.30
N GLU A 103 0.68 2.61 -9.81
CA GLU A 103 0.70 1.98 -11.13
C GLU A 103 0.86 3.03 -12.24
N GLU A 104 0.16 4.16 -12.14
CA GLU A 104 0.28 5.27 -13.10
C GLU A 104 1.68 5.90 -13.09
N GLU A 105 2.24 6.18 -11.91
CA GLU A 105 3.61 6.68 -11.76
C GLU A 105 4.65 5.70 -12.35
N LEU A 106 4.48 4.40 -12.10
CA LEU A 106 5.34 3.35 -12.66
C LEU A 106 5.24 3.28 -14.18
N ARG A 107 4.04 3.40 -14.75
CA ARG A 107 3.82 3.45 -16.19
C ARG A 107 4.54 4.67 -16.79
N TRP A 108 4.34 5.84 -16.22
CA TRP A 108 4.98 7.08 -16.67
C TRP A 108 6.52 6.99 -16.62
N LEU A 109 7.09 6.45 -15.53
CA LEU A 109 8.54 6.27 -15.37
C LEU A 109 9.13 5.32 -16.42
N ARG A 110 8.45 4.20 -16.71
CA ARG A 110 8.86 3.23 -17.73
C ARG A 110 8.89 3.87 -19.12
N GLU A 111 7.84 4.60 -19.47
CA GLU A 111 7.74 5.32 -20.75
C GLU A 111 8.81 6.42 -20.89
N HIS A 112 9.09 7.16 -19.82
CA HIS A 112 10.11 8.21 -19.82
C HIS A 112 11.53 7.65 -19.96
N ARG A 113 11.83 6.54 -19.29
CA ARG A 113 13.12 5.83 -19.46
C ARG A 113 13.26 5.30 -20.89
N ALA A 114 12.20 4.76 -21.47
CA ALA A 114 12.19 4.30 -22.86
C ALA A 114 12.40 5.45 -23.86
N LYS A 115 11.69 6.58 -23.68
CA LYS A 115 11.89 7.80 -24.50
C LYS A 115 13.30 8.36 -24.36
N LYS A 116 13.85 8.45 -23.15
CA LYS A 116 15.23 8.91 -22.93
C LYS A 116 16.27 7.96 -23.52
N ALA A 117 16.05 6.64 -23.43
CA ALA A 117 16.92 5.64 -24.05
C ALA A 117 16.90 5.74 -25.59
N ALA A 118 15.71 5.90 -26.19
CA ALA A 118 15.54 6.10 -27.63
C ALA A 118 16.21 7.39 -28.13
N GLN A 119 16.05 8.51 -27.41
CA GLN A 119 16.72 9.76 -27.73
C GLN A 119 18.25 9.65 -27.64
N LYS A 120 18.76 8.95 -26.61
CA LYS A 120 20.20 8.71 -26.46
C LYS A 120 20.75 7.84 -27.59
N ALA A 121 20.04 6.80 -28.00
CA ALA A 121 20.41 5.94 -29.13
C ALA A 121 20.42 6.74 -30.45
N ALA A 122 19.39 7.54 -30.71
CA ALA A 122 19.31 8.40 -31.91
C ALA A 122 20.45 9.43 -31.97
N ARG A 123 20.79 10.03 -30.83
CA ARG A 123 21.90 10.99 -30.72
C ARG A 123 23.27 10.33 -30.90
N GLN A 124 23.44 9.07 -30.49
CA GLN A 124 24.66 8.29 -30.75
C GLN A 124 24.81 7.88 -32.21
N SER A 125 23.72 7.57 -32.93
CA SER A 125 23.79 7.28 -34.36
C SER A 125 24.10 8.51 -35.21
N GLN A 126 23.63 9.70 -34.81
CA GLN A 126 23.94 10.95 -35.51
C GLN A 126 25.40 11.39 -35.33
N ASN A 127 25.98 11.16 -34.15
CA ASN A 127 27.40 11.45 -33.89
C ASN A 127 28.36 10.46 -34.55
N LYS A 128 27.86 9.34 -35.09
CA LYS A 128 28.67 8.28 -35.72
C LYS A 128 28.72 8.39 -37.25
N GLY A 129 27.95 9.31 -37.84
CA GLY A 129 27.94 9.59 -39.28
C GLY A 129 28.61 10.92 -39.66
N SER A 130 29.34 11.55 -38.72
CA SER A 130 30.02 12.85 -38.89
C SER A 130 31.54 12.74 -38.75
N ASP A 131 32.11 11.54 -38.97
CA ASP A 131 33.53 11.22 -38.89
C ASP A 131 34.01 10.42 -40.13
N ASP A 132 33.35 10.62 -41.28
CA ASP A 132 33.80 10.16 -42.63
C ASP A 132 33.94 11.37 -43.58
#